data_AF-A0A3E3E4H0-F1
#
_entry.id   AF-A0A3E3E4H0-F1
#
_cell.length_a   1.000
_cell.length_b   1.000
_cell.length_c   1.000
_cell.angle_alpha   90.00
_cell.angle_beta   90.00
_cell.angle_gamma   90.00
#
_symmetry.space_group_name_H-M   'P 1'
#
loop_
_entity.id
_entity.type
_entity.pdbx_description
1 polymer ?
#
loop_
_entity_poly.entity_id
_entity_poly.type
_entity_poly.pdbx_seq_one_letter_code
_entity_poly.pdbx_strand_id
1 'polypeptide(L)'
;MQCGNCVQVCPKHCLKMEKGYAAPNTKKTMEIYTRPPQKKKIPQAGESCVFCGLCANKCPKQAIHVDRETKEWLLKKEDCVHCGLCAKVCPKHCIEMKDE
;
A
#
# COMPACT_ATOMS: atom_id res chain seq x y z
N MET A 1 -22.00 -30.88 8.59
CA MET A 1 -21.18 -31.28 9.76
C MET A 1 -20.22 -30.14 10.08
N GLN A 2 -20.47 -29.37 11.15
CA GLN A 2 -19.55 -28.33 11.63
C GLN A 2 -18.59 -28.96 12.66
N CYS A 3 -17.27 -28.96 12.43
CA CYS A 3 -16.31 -29.67 13.29
C CYS A 3 -15.84 -28.88 14.53
N GLY A 4 -15.86 -27.54 14.49
CA GLY A 4 -15.61 -26.70 15.68
C GLY A 4 -14.18 -26.65 16.22
N ASN A 5 -13.20 -27.23 15.52
CA ASN A 5 -11.82 -27.33 16.03
C ASN A 5 -11.17 -25.96 16.34
N CYS A 6 -11.49 -24.94 15.54
CA CYS A 6 -10.97 -23.58 15.74
C CYS A 6 -11.40 -22.96 17.08
N VAL A 7 -12.56 -23.34 17.61
CA VAL A 7 -13.02 -22.91 18.94
C VAL A 7 -12.29 -23.66 20.05
N GLN A 8 -12.02 -24.95 19.85
CA GLN A 8 -11.42 -25.82 20.86
C GLN A 8 -9.91 -25.59 21.01
N VAL A 9 -9.21 -25.33 19.90
CA VAL A 9 -7.75 -25.13 19.90
C VAL A 9 -7.35 -23.68 20.23
N CYS A 10 -8.30 -22.73 20.27
CA CYS A 10 -7.95 -21.33 20.50
C CYS A 10 -7.32 -21.12 21.90
N PRO A 11 -6.04 -20.75 22.01
CA PRO A 11 -5.34 -20.60 23.29
C PRO A 11 -5.83 -19.40 24.11
N LYS A 12 -6.53 -18.46 23.46
CA LYS A 12 -7.18 -17.32 24.12
C LYS A 12 -8.66 -17.57 24.44
N HIS A 13 -9.23 -18.70 24.01
CA HIS A 13 -10.65 -19.05 24.16
C HIS A 13 -11.62 -17.92 23.75
N CYS A 14 -11.25 -17.10 22.77
CA CYS A 14 -12.07 -15.95 22.33
C CYS A 14 -13.08 -16.30 21.23
N LEU A 15 -12.99 -17.49 20.63
CA LEU A 15 -13.86 -17.90 19.53
C LEU A 15 -15.05 -18.69 20.06
N LYS A 16 -16.22 -18.48 19.45
CA LYS A 16 -17.46 -19.21 19.75
C LYS A 16 -18.11 -19.63 18.44
N MET A 17 -18.69 -20.82 18.42
CA MET A 17 -19.41 -21.34 17.26
C MET A 17 -20.81 -21.73 17.70
N GLU A 18 -21.81 -21.04 17.17
CA GLU A 18 -23.20 -21.39 17.36
C GLU A 18 -23.58 -22.54 16.41
N LYS A 19 -24.21 -23.58 16.96
CA LYS A 19 -24.63 -24.75 16.20
C LYS A 19 -25.95 -24.42 15.50
N GLY A 20 -25.87 -24.15 14.21
CA GLY A 20 -27.02 -23.76 13.40
C GLY A 20 -26.60 -23.36 12.00
N TYR A 21 -27.57 -23.31 11.08
CA TYR A 21 -27.40 -22.68 9.78
C TYR A 21 -28.20 -21.37 9.79
N ALA A 22 -27.62 -20.28 9.29
CA ALA A 22 -28.35 -19.04 9.12
C ALA A 22 -29.49 -19.26 8.12
N ALA A 23 -30.73 -18.93 8.50
CA ALA A 23 -31.86 -19.08 7.60
C ALA A 23 -31.56 -18.39 6.25
N PRO A 24 -31.87 -19.03 5.11
CA PRO A 24 -31.59 -18.44 3.82
C PRO A 24 -32.34 -17.11 3.70
N ASN A 25 -31.62 -16.06 3.30
CA ASN A 25 -32.25 -14.77 3.07
C ASN A 25 -33.12 -14.87 1.82
N THR A 26 -34.41 -14.57 1.95
CA THR A 26 -35.39 -14.60 0.85
C THR A 26 -35.31 -13.37 -0.04
N LYS A 27 -34.57 -12.34 0.37
CA LYS A 27 -34.37 -11.11 -0.38
C LYS A 27 -32.91 -10.96 -0.79
N LYS A 28 -32.68 -10.76 -2.08
CA LYS A 28 -31.36 -10.41 -2.61
C LYS A 28 -31.07 -8.95 -2.28
N THR A 29 -30.26 -8.70 -1.26
CA THR A 29 -29.71 -7.37 -0.99
C THR A 29 -28.39 -7.22 -1.76
N MET A 30 -28.23 -6.10 -2.46
CA MET A 30 -26.96 -5.71 -3.04
C MET A 30 -26.43 -4.52 -2.25
N GLU A 31 -25.31 -4.71 -1.58
CA GLU A 31 -24.60 -3.63 -0.91
C GLU A 31 -23.48 -3.16 -1.84
N ILE A 32 -23.59 -1.92 -2.30
CA ILE A 32 -22.54 -1.29 -3.10
C ILE A 32 -21.55 -0.69 -2.11
N TYR A 33 -20.38 -1.32 -1.98
CA TYR A 33 -19.29 -0.76 -1.19
C TYR A 33 -18.41 0.14 -2.06
N THR A 34 -18.40 1.42 -1.77
CA THR A 34 -17.45 2.37 -2.36
C THR A 34 -16.18 2.40 -1.52
N ARG A 35 -15.02 2.18 -2.16
CA ARG A 35 -13.73 2.34 -1.48
C ARG A 35 -13.60 3.81 -1.07
N PRO A 36 -13.33 4.13 0.22
CA PRO A 36 -13.13 5.51 0.64
C PRO A 36 -11.97 6.14 -0.13
N PRO A 37 -12.05 7.44 -0.47
CA PRO A 37 -10.99 8.14 -1.19
C PRO A 37 -9.71 8.11 -0.37
N GLN A 38 -8.63 7.58 -0.95
CA GLN A 38 -7.32 7.56 -0.31
C GLN A 38 -6.52 8.79 -0.74
N LYS A 39 -5.96 9.53 0.24
CA LYS A 39 -5.06 10.65 -0.03
C LYS A 39 -3.80 10.11 -0.74
N LYS A 40 -3.45 10.72 -1.87
CA LYS A 40 -2.29 10.34 -2.67
C LYS A 40 -1.03 10.92 -2.04
N LYS A 41 -0.06 10.08 -1.69
CA LYS A 41 1.24 10.50 -1.14
C LYS A 41 2.34 10.41 -2.18
N ILE A 42 2.97 11.54 -2.47
CA ILE A 42 3.95 11.71 -3.52
C ILE A 42 5.37 11.63 -2.92
N PRO A 43 6.31 10.90 -3.54
CA PRO A 43 7.70 10.87 -3.09
C PRO A 43 8.40 12.20 -3.34
N GLN A 44 9.19 12.67 -2.37
CA GLN A 44 10.09 13.81 -2.49
C GLN A 44 11.48 13.43 -1.99
N ALA A 45 12.52 13.76 -2.77
CA ALA A 45 13.90 13.61 -2.34
C ALA A 45 14.27 14.72 -1.35
N GLY A 46 14.87 14.34 -0.22
CA GLY A 46 15.45 15.25 0.77
C GLY A 46 16.86 15.71 0.40
N GLU A 47 17.41 16.62 1.22
CA GLU A 47 18.70 17.29 0.98
C GLU A 47 19.91 16.33 0.97
N SER A 48 19.79 15.18 1.63
CA SER A 48 20.83 14.15 1.68
C SER A 48 20.87 13.25 0.44
N CYS A 49 20.04 13.53 -0.57
CA CYS A 49 20.05 12.82 -1.85
C CYS A 49 21.38 13.03 -2.60
N VAL A 50 21.98 11.93 -3.04
CA VAL A 50 23.24 11.93 -3.81
C VAL A 50 23.03 11.69 -5.31
N PHE A 51 21.78 11.79 -5.77
CA PHE A 51 21.41 11.63 -7.20
C PHE A 51 21.92 10.32 -7.83
N CYS A 52 21.89 9.22 -7.06
CA CYS A 52 22.37 7.90 -7.51
C CYS A 52 21.50 7.22 -8.58
N GLY A 53 20.28 7.71 -8.84
CA GLY A 53 19.38 7.18 -9.88
C GLY A 53 18.70 5.83 -9.56
N LEU A 54 19.00 5.19 -8.43
CA LEU A 54 18.38 3.89 -8.07
C LEU A 54 16.85 3.95 -7.98
N CYS A 55 16.31 5.07 -7.47
CA CYS A 55 14.87 5.27 -7.37
C CYS A 55 14.19 5.39 -8.75
N ALA A 56 14.86 5.99 -9.74
CA ALA A 56 14.39 6.03 -11.12
C ALA A 56 14.40 4.64 -11.76
N ASN A 57 15.50 3.90 -11.61
CA ASN A 57 15.67 2.57 -12.20
C ASN A 57 14.64 1.56 -11.63
N LYS A 58 14.38 1.61 -10.32
CA LYS A 58 13.41 0.71 -9.68
C LYS A 58 11.96 1.15 -9.82
N CYS A 59 11.68 2.33 -10.37
CA CYS A 59 10.31 2.78 -10.55
C CYS A 59 9.66 1.97 -11.70
N PRO A 60 8.61 1.16 -11.45
CA PRO A 60 7.98 0.35 -12.49
C PRO A 60 7.27 1.20 -13.56
N LYS A 61 6.90 2.43 -13.20
CA LYS A 61 6.26 3.42 -14.09
C LYS A 61 7.25 4.44 -14.65
N GLN A 62 8.53 4.35 -14.29
CA GLN A 62 9.57 5.30 -14.70
C GLN A 62 9.20 6.78 -14.45
N ALA A 63 8.45 7.04 -13.38
CA ALA A 63 7.93 8.37 -13.05
C ALA A 63 9.01 9.34 -12.52
N ILE A 64 10.18 8.82 -12.13
CA ILE A 64 11.26 9.58 -11.53
C ILE A 64 12.39 9.75 -12.54
N HIS A 65 12.83 10.98 -12.75
CA HIS A 65 14.01 11.32 -13.53
C HIS A 65 15.09 11.89 -12.59
N VAL A 66 16.33 11.42 -12.75
CA VAL A 66 17.47 11.84 -11.93
C VAL A 66 18.62 12.20 -12.85
N ASP A 67 19.08 13.43 -12.74
CA ASP A 67 20.27 13.92 -13.42
C ASP A 67 21.41 14.08 -12.41
N ARG A 68 22.56 13.48 -12.71
CA ARG A 68 23.73 13.48 -11.83
C ARG A 68 24.65 14.66 -12.08
N GLU A 69 24.63 15.22 -13.29
CA GLU A 69 25.45 16.37 -13.67
C GLU A 69 24.83 17.66 -13.14
N THR A 70 23.52 17.84 -13.35
CA THR A 70 22.78 19.00 -12.85
C THR A 70 22.32 18.85 -11.39
N LYS A 71 22.46 17.64 -10.82
CA LYS A 71 21.95 17.29 -9.48
C LYS A 71 20.46 17.59 -9.35
N GLU A 72 19.70 17.20 -10.36
CA GLU A 72 18.27 17.39 -10.40
C GLU A 72 17.53 16.08 -10.14
N TRP A 73 16.44 16.17 -9.38
CA TRP A 73 15.53 15.07 -9.13
C TRP A 73 14.12 15.54 -9.48
N LEU A 74 13.56 14.97 -10.55
CA LEU A 74 12.26 15.37 -11.10
C LEU A 74 11.29 14.20 -11.01
N LEU A 75 10.05 14.50 -10.64
CA LEU A 75 8.98 13.53 -10.55
C LEU A 75 7.80 13.93 -11.46
N LYS A 76 7.43 13.03 -12.37
CA LYS A 76 6.18 13.09 -13.13
C LYS A 76 5.05 12.57 -12.27
N LYS A 77 4.28 13.49 -11.67
CA LYS A 77 3.17 13.17 -10.75
C LYS A 77 2.08 12.32 -11.42
N GLU A 78 1.84 12.53 -12.71
CA GLU A 78 0.87 11.81 -13.54
C GLU A 78 1.16 10.30 -13.65
N ASP A 79 2.44 9.91 -13.70
CA ASP A 79 2.86 8.51 -13.82
C ASP A 79 3.02 7.82 -12.46
N CYS A 80 3.06 8.59 -11.37
CA CYS A 80 3.28 8.09 -10.04
C CYS A 80 2.04 7.38 -9.49
N VAL A 81 2.18 6.10 -9.15
CA VAL A 81 1.10 5.29 -8.54
C VAL A 81 1.19 5.23 -7.01
N HIS A 82 2.05 6.05 -6.39
CA HIS A 82 2.19 6.17 -4.93
C HIS A 82 2.55 4.84 -4.23
N CYS A 83 3.29 3.96 -4.91
CA CYS A 83 3.66 2.63 -4.39
C CYS A 83 4.71 2.65 -3.26
N GLY A 84 5.46 3.75 -3.11
CA GLY A 84 6.51 3.90 -2.09
C GLY A 84 7.79 3.09 -2.31
N LEU A 85 7.95 2.44 -3.48
CA LEU A 85 9.14 1.62 -3.77
C LEU A 85 10.43 2.44 -3.81
N CYS A 86 10.36 3.68 -4.31
CA CYS A 86 11.49 4.61 -4.34
C CYS A 86 12.05 4.90 -2.94
N ALA A 87 11.19 5.06 -1.92
CA ALA A 87 11.62 5.26 -0.55
C ALA A 87 12.27 4.00 0.05
N LYS A 88 11.75 2.82 -0.28
CA LYS A 88 12.31 1.54 0.21
C LYS A 88 13.67 1.22 -0.38
N VAL A 89 13.90 1.53 -1.66
CA VAL A 89 15.15 1.19 -2.35
C VAL A 89 16.26 2.24 -2.16
N CYS A 90 15.92 3.41 -1.61
CA CYS A 90 16.90 4.45 -1.37
C CYS A 90 17.90 4.00 -0.29
N PRO A 91 19.20 3.84 -0.59
CA PRO A 91 20.18 3.38 0.40
C PRO A 91 20.43 4.40 1.51
N LYS A 92 20.18 5.69 1.23
CA LYS A 92 20.26 6.78 2.20
C LYS A 92 18.93 7.01 2.95
N HIS A 93 17.87 6.31 2.57
CA HIS A 93 16.51 6.52 3.09
C HIS A 93 16.06 8.00 3.10
N CYS A 94 16.53 8.78 2.13
CA CYS A 94 16.30 10.23 2.08
C CYS A 94 15.06 10.62 1.25
N ILE A 95 14.20 9.67 0.88
CA ILE A 95 12.99 9.92 0.10
C ILE A 95 11.78 9.78 1.01
N GLU A 96 10.99 10.84 1.12
CA GLU A 96 9.79 10.91 1.96
C GLU A 96 8.52 10.93 1.11
N MET A 97 7.44 10.33 1.63
CA MET A 97 6.13 10.30 0.96
C MET A 97 5.24 11.39 1.58
N LYS A 98 5.12 12.54 0.91
CA LYS A 98 4.30 13.68 1.38
C LYS A 98 2.91 13.67 0.77
N ASP A 99 1.92 14.07 1.54
CA ASP A 99 0.56 14.29 1.03
C ASP A 99 0.57 15.49 0.05
N GLU A 100 -0.13 15.34 -1.08
CA GLU A 100 -0.42 16.46 -2.01
C GLU A 100 -1.55 17.35 -1.49
#